data_AF-A0A2J8SRJ8-F1
#
_entry.id   AF-A0A2J8SRJ8-F1
#
_cell.length_a   1.000
_cell.length_b   1.000
_cell.length_c   1.000
_cell.angle_alpha   90.00
_cell.angle_beta   90.00
_cell.angle_gamma   90.00
#
_symmetry.space_group_name_H-M   'P 1'
#
loop_
_entity.id
_entity.type
_entity.pdbx_description
1 polymer ?
#
loop_
_entity_poly.entity_id
_entity_poly.type
_entity_poly.pdbx_seq_one_letter_code
_entity_poly.pdbx_strand_id
1 'polypeptide(L)'
;MCIKFSSVIAKKNERWHSDGIVYPKPTWLGEELLAKLAKWSVENKKSDFKSTLSLISIMKYSKAYQELKEKYKEMVKVWPEVTDPEKFVFEDVAIAAYLLILWEEERAERGLTARQSFVDLGCGNGLLVHILSSEGHPGRGIDVRRRKIWDMYGPQTQLEEDAVTPNDKTLFPDVDWLIGNHSDELTPWIPVIAARSSYNCRFFVLPCCFFDFVGRYSRRQSKKTQYREYLDFIKEVGFTCGFHVEEDCLRIPSTKRVCLVGKSRTYPSSREASVDEKRTQYIKSRRGCPVSPPGRELSPSPPWVAAGSAGHCDGQQALDARVGCVARAWAAERGAGPQAEGPWLPGFHPREKAERVRNCAALPQDFIDQVVLQVANLLLGGKQLNTRSSRNGSLKTWNGGGKLSTTLGRG
;
A
#
# COMPACT_ATOMS: atom_id res chain seq x y z
N MET A 1 -4.24 38.58 -42.69
CA MET A 1 -4.03 39.61 -41.65
C MET A 1 -2.66 39.34 -41.01
N CYS A 2 -1.63 40.13 -41.35
CA CYS A 2 -0.26 39.85 -40.89
C CYS A 2 -0.05 40.39 -39.47
N ILE A 3 0.22 39.51 -38.51
CA ILE A 3 0.62 39.92 -37.16
C ILE A 3 2.13 40.19 -37.19
N LYS A 4 2.50 41.47 -37.24
CA LYS A 4 3.89 41.90 -36.98
C LYS A 4 4.18 41.73 -35.49
N PHE A 5 5.17 40.91 -35.14
CA PHE A 5 5.78 40.98 -33.82
C PHE A 5 6.70 42.20 -33.75
N SER A 6 6.20 43.27 -33.12
CA SER A 6 7.01 44.43 -32.74
C SER A 6 8.06 44.00 -31.73
N SER A 7 9.34 44.33 -31.98
CA SER A 7 10.43 44.04 -31.05
C SER A 7 10.34 44.93 -29.81
N VAL A 8 9.60 44.47 -28.79
CA VAL A 8 9.74 45.03 -27.44
C VAL A 8 11.13 44.68 -26.93
N ILE A 9 11.98 45.70 -26.79
CA ILE A 9 13.28 45.58 -26.12
C ILE A 9 12.99 45.29 -24.64
N ALA A 10 12.88 44.01 -24.31
CA ALA A 10 12.77 43.56 -22.93
C ALA A 10 14.04 43.99 -22.18
N LYS A 11 13.85 44.72 -21.07
CA LYS A 11 14.96 45.18 -20.23
C LYS A 11 15.83 43.99 -19.83
N LYS A 12 17.13 44.12 -20.11
CA LYS A 12 18.15 43.20 -19.64
C LYS A 12 18.06 43.11 -18.10
N ASN A 13 18.04 41.88 -17.59
CA ASN A 13 18.58 41.42 -16.30
C ASN A 13 17.64 40.70 -15.31
N GLU A 14 16.79 39.80 -15.82
CA GLU A 14 16.44 38.58 -15.08
C GLU A 14 17.15 37.39 -15.73
N ARG A 15 17.88 36.59 -14.94
CA ARG A 15 18.65 35.46 -15.45
C ARG A 15 17.74 34.22 -15.54
N TRP A 16 17.00 34.13 -16.65
CA TRP A 16 16.11 33.00 -16.94
C TRP A 16 16.89 31.67 -16.97
N HIS A 17 16.82 30.91 -15.89
CA HIS A 17 17.38 29.57 -15.79
C HIS A 17 16.32 28.54 -16.18
N SER A 18 16.52 27.83 -17.30
CA SER A 18 15.67 26.70 -17.67
C SER A 18 15.96 25.50 -16.78
N ASP A 19 15.04 25.16 -15.88
CA ASP A 19 15.11 23.96 -15.03
C ASP A 19 14.58 22.70 -15.74
N GLY A 20 13.88 22.86 -16.88
CA GLY A 20 13.24 21.77 -17.62
C GLY A 20 11.95 21.24 -16.99
N ILE A 21 11.42 21.88 -15.94
CA ILE A 21 10.24 21.43 -15.17
C ILE A 21 9.21 22.54 -15.02
N VAL A 22 9.61 23.72 -14.53
CA VAL A 22 8.78 24.94 -14.45
C VAL A 22 9.09 25.85 -15.65
N TYR A 23 10.36 25.93 -16.03
CA TYR A 23 10.90 26.66 -17.16
C TYR A 23 11.49 25.66 -18.17
N PRO A 24 10.68 25.15 -19.12
CA PRO A 24 11.14 24.19 -20.12
C PRO A 24 12.29 24.74 -20.97
N LYS A 25 13.21 23.86 -21.39
CA LYS A 25 14.35 24.23 -22.23
C LYS A 25 13.88 24.79 -23.58
N PRO A 26 14.50 25.85 -24.13
CA PRO A 26 14.12 26.42 -25.42
C PRO A 26 14.11 25.42 -26.57
N THR A 27 15.03 24.45 -26.59
CA THR A 27 15.05 23.36 -27.58
C THR A 27 13.80 22.49 -27.49
N TRP A 28 13.42 22.07 -26.28
CA TRP A 28 12.20 21.29 -26.04
C TRP A 28 10.93 22.07 -26.43
N LEU A 29 10.90 23.38 -26.20
CA LEU A 29 9.79 24.24 -26.66
C LEU A 29 9.65 24.28 -28.19
N GLY A 30 10.77 24.33 -28.92
CA GLY A 30 10.76 24.35 -30.39
C GLY A 30 10.50 22.98 -31.03
N GLU A 31 11.17 21.95 -30.54
CA GLU A 31 11.26 20.63 -31.18
C GLU A 31 10.16 19.66 -30.72
N GLU A 32 9.82 19.68 -29.43
CA GLU A 32 8.97 18.66 -28.80
C GLU A 32 7.55 19.16 -28.49
N LEU A 33 7.42 20.40 -28.01
CA LEU A 33 6.13 20.92 -27.51
C LEU A 33 5.07 20.99 -28.62
N LEU A 34 5.42 21.47 -29.82
CA LEU A 34 4.45 21.62 -30.91
C LEU A 34 3.87 20.28 -31.36
N ALA A 35 4.71 19.26 -31.52
CA ALA A 35 4.26 17.90 -31.86
C ALA A 35 3.40 17.29 -30.74
N LYS A 36 3.74 17.54 -29.47
CA LYS A 36 2.95 17.08 -28.32
C LYS A 36 1.62 17.82 -28.18
N LEU A 37 1.58 19.13 -28.38
CA LEU A 37 0.33 19.91 -28.38
C LEU A 37 -0.62 19.48 -29.50
N ALA A 38 -0.11 19.28 -30.71
CA ALA A 38 -0.91 18.77 -31.83
C ALA A 38 -1.50 17.39 -31.53
N LYS A 39 -0.73 16.50 -30.88
CA LYS A 39 -1.23 15.21 -30.41
C LYS A 39 -2.28 15.36 -29.29
N TRP A 40 -2.02 16.20 -28.29
CA TRP A 40 -2.92 16.37 -27.15
C TRP A 40 -4.24 17.06 -27.53
N SER A 41 -4.26 17.94 -28.53
CA SER A 41 -5.49 18.61 -28.98
C SER A 41 -6.50 17.65 -29.63
N VAL A 42 -6.06 16.50 -30.12
CA VAL A 42 -6.93 15.43 -30.68
C VAL A 42 -7.13 14.24 -29.73
N GLU A 43 -6.31 14.09 -28.69
CA GLU A 43 -6.48 13.04 -27.68
C GLU A 43 -7.60 13.36 -26.67
N ASN A 44 -8.86 13.12 -27.03
CA ASN A 44 -9.99 13.21 -26.10
C ASN A 44 -10.05 12.02 -25.13
N LYS A 45 -9.09 11.95 -24.20
CA LYS A 45 -9.02 10.94 -23.14
C LYS A 45 -9.77 11.41 -21.90
N LYS A 46 -11.02 10.94 -21.73
CA LYS A 46 -11.66 10.93 -20.40
C LYS A 46 -10.82 10.04 -19.47
N SER A 47 -10.11 10.66 -18.54
CA SER A 47 -9.30 9.97 -17.53
C SER A 47 -10.18 9.53 -16.36
N ASP A 48 -10.08 8.25 -15.98
CA ASP A 48 -10.67 7.71 -14.73
C ASP A 48 -9.89 8.14 -13.47
N PHE A 49 -8.84 8.94 -13.64
CA PHE A 49 -7.97 9.45 -12.58
C PHE A 49 -7.95 10.98 -12.59
N LYS A 50 -7.82 11.58 -11.40
CA LYS A 50 -7.58 13.01 -11.23
C LYS A 50 -6.30 13.49 -11.93
N SER A 51 -6.20 14.80 -12.12
CA SER A 51 -4.97 15.46 -12.59
C SER A 51 -3.79 15.20 -11.65
N THR A 52 -2.59 15.18 -12.21
CA THR A 52 -1.33 15.01 -11.48
C THR A 52 -1.06 16.20 -10.57
N LEU A 53 -0.73 15.95 -9.30
CA LEU A 53 -0.43 16.96 -8.26
C LEU A 53 -1.58 17.97 -8.11
N SER A 54 -2.80 17.46 -7.95
CA SER A 54 -4.05 18.23 -7.82
C SER A 54 -4.35 18.71 -6.40
N LEU A 55 -3.71 18.14 -5.37
CA LEU A 55 -3.92 18.51 -3.96
C LEU A 55 -2.87 19.46 -3.38
N ILE A 56 -1.82 19.80 -4.14
CA ILE A 56 -0.71 20.65 -3.70
C ILE A 56 -0.24 21.60 -4.81
N SER A 57 0.45 22.68 -4.46
CA SER A 57 1.05 23.57 -5.47
C SER A 57 2.15 22.89 -6.31
N ILE A 58 1.90 22.75 -7.62
CA ILE A 58 2.87 22.22 -8.60
C ILE A 58 4.20 22.99 -8.57
N MET A 59 4.16 24.31 -8.34
CA MET A 59 5.37 25.13 -8.26
C MET A 59 6.19 24.82 -6.99
N LYS A 60 5.53 24.76 -5.83
CA LYS A 60 6.19 24.38 -4.56
C LYS A 60 6.78 22.97 -4.66
N TYR A 61 5.99 22.00 -5.15
CA TYR A 61 6.44 20.62 -5.37
C TYR A 61 7.66 20.56 -6.27
N SER A 62 7.64 21.25 -7.41
CA SER A 62 8.73 21.19 -8.40
C SER A 62 10.04 21.73 -7.81
N LYS A 63 9.96 22.81 -7.02
CA LYS A 63 11.11 23.36 -6.28
C LYS A 63 11.62 22.37 -5.24
N ALA A 64 10.77 21.93 -4.31
CA ALA A 64 11.15 21.01 -3.23
C ALA A 64 11.73 19.69 -3.78
N TYR A 65 11.14 19.15 -4.86
CA TYR A 65 11.66 17.95 -5.52
C TYR A 65 13.06 18.15 -6.11
N GLN A 66 13.40 19.32 -6.68
CA GLN A 66 14.76 19.59 -7.15
C GLN A 66 15.75 19.74 -6.00
N GLU A 67 15.38 20.46 -4.93
CA GLU A 67 16.22 20.65 -3.75
C GLU A 67 16.53 19.31 -3.07
N LEU A 68 15.52 18.47 -2.87
CA LEU A 68 15.69 17.13 -2.30
C LEU A 68 16.44 16.19 -3.26
N LYS A 69 16.17 16.24 -4.57
CA LYS A 69 16.88 15.41 -5.55
C LYS A 69 18.38 15.71 -5.55
N GLU A 70 18.76 16.98 -5.52
CA GLU A 70 20.18 17.37 -5.46
C GLU A 70 20.83 16.98 -4.12
N LYS A 71 20.10 17.10 -3.00
CA LYS A 71 20.55 16.71 -1.65
C LYS A 71 20.79 15.19 -1.51
N TYR A 72 19.90 14.36 -2.07
CA TYR A 72 19.92 12.90 -1.88
C TYR A 72 20.48 12.10 -3.08
N LYS A 73 20.88 12.73 -4.19
CA LYS A 73 21.41 12.02 -5.39
C LYS A 73 22.58 11.09 -5.10
N GLU A 74 23.41 11.40 -4.11
CA GLU A 74 24.59 10.59 -3.79
C GLU A 74 24.20 9.22 -3.23
N MET A 75 22.99 9.07 -2.68
CA MET A 75 22.44 7.78 -2.26
C MET A 75 22.35 6.76 -3.39
N VAL A 76 22.17 7.22 -4.65
CA VAL A 76 22.14 6.34 -5.83
C VAL A 76 23.46 5.58 -6.00
N LYS A 77 24.59 6.20 -5.64
CA LYS A 77 25.94 5.63 -5.81
C LYS A 77 26.31 4.61 -4.74
N VAL A 78 25.66 4.68 -3.57
CA VAL A 78 25.99 3.87 -2.38
C VAL A 78 24.87 2.89 -2.01
N TRP A 79 23.88 2.70 -2.89
CA TRP A 79 22.70 1.86 -2.66
C TRP A 79 23.08 0.38 -2.47
N PRO A 80 22.82 -0.24 -1.30
CA PRO A 80 23.27 -1.62 -1.01
C PRO A 80 22.20 -2.69 -1.31
N GLU A 81 21.00 -2.28 -1.72
CA GLU A 81 19.89 -3.18 -2.05
C GLU A 81 19.94 -3.61 -3.52
N VAL A 82 19.36 -4.78 -3.83
CA VAL A 82 19.33 -5.36 -5.19
C VAL A 82 18.37 -4.68 -6.17
N THR A 83 17.78 -3.55 -5.77
CA THR A 83 16.83 -2.77 -6.58
C THR A 83 17.53 -1.68 -7.37
N ASP A 84 16.92 -1.25 -8.47
CA ASP A 84 17.37 -0.10 -9.26
C ASP A 84 17.46 1.17 -8.39
N PRO A 85 18.66 1.72 -8.14
CA PRO A 85 18.82 2.84 -7.22
C PRO A 85 18.22 4.13 -7.77
N GLU A 86 18.31 4.41 -9.07
CA GLU A 86 17.76 5.64 -9.65
C GLU A 86 16.24 5.64 -9.53
N LYS A 87 15.59 4.49 -9.82
CA LYS A 87 14.14 4.36 -9.70
C LYS A 87 13.68 4.53 -8.26
N PHE A 88 14.28 3.80 -7.31
CA PHE A 88 13.78 3.80 -5.92
C PHE A 88 14.13 5.08 -5.17
N VAL A 89 15.36 5.61 -5.30
CA VAL A 89 15.75 6.85 -4.63
C VAL A 89 14.92 8.04 -5.12
N PHE A 90 14.73 8.19 -6.44
CA PHE A 90 13.96 9.33 -6.95
C PHE A 90 12.44 9.16 -6.81
N GLU A 91 11.92 7.94 -6.64
CA GLU A 91 10.52 7.70 -6.27
C GLU A 91 10.26 8.14 -4.82
N ASP A 92 11.09 7.71 -3.85
CA ASP A 92 10.94 8.13 -2.45
C ASP A 92 11.20 9.63 -2.24
N VAL A 93 12.16 10.24 -2.97
CA VAL A 93 12.38 11.70 -2.97
C VAL A 93 11.17 12.47 -3.51
N ALA A 94 10.49 11.95 -4.54
CA ALA A 94 9.26 12.56 -5.07
C ALA A 94 8.08 12.41 -4.10
N ILE A 95 7.97 11.29 -3.39
CA ILE A 95 6.94 11.08 -2.35
C ILE A 95 7.21 11.99 -1.14
N ALA A 96 8.46 12.12 -0.71
CA ALA A 96 8.86 13.05 0.35
C ALA A 96 8.55 14.51 -0.03
N ALA A 97 8.89 14.94 -1.25
CA ALA A 97 8.56 16.27 -1.75
C ALA A 97 7.05 16.54 -1.73
N TYR A 98 6.23 15.54 -2.10
CA TYR A 98 4.78 15.65 -2.05
C TYR A 98 4.25 15.83 -0.62
N LEU A 99 4.70 14.96 0.30
CA LEU A 99 4.28 15.00 1.71
C LEU A 99 4.70 16.29 2.41
N LEU A 100 5.92 16.78 2.17
CA LEU A 100 6.42 18.01 2.79
C LEU A 100 5.60 19.24 2.37
N ILE A 101 5.20 19.36 1.10
CA ILE A 101 4.33 20.46 0.65
C ILE A 101 2.90 20.29 1.19
N LEU A 102 2.35 19.07 1.17
CA LEU A 102 1.05 18.76 1.75
C LEU A 102 0.98 19.15 3.24
N TRP A 103 2.06 18.88 3.98
CA TRP A 103 2.21 19.21 5.40
C TRP A 103 2.50 20.69 5.65
N GLU A 104 3.23 21.37 4.77
CA GLU A 104 3.40 22.83 4.84
C GLU A 104 2.05 23.55 4.65
N GLU A 105 1.28 23.16 3.64
CA GLU A 105 -0.04 23.72 3.35
C GLU A 105 -1.03 23.40 4.49
N GLU A 106 -1.04 22.18 5.01
CA GLU A 106 -1.84 21.81 6.20
C GLU A 106 -1.49 22.66 7.45
N ARG A 107 -0.20 22.92 7.71
CA ARG A 107 0.21 23.76 8.85
C ARG A 107 -0.27 25.19 8.70
N ALA A 108 -0.17 25.74 7.48
CA ALA A 108 -0.67 27.08 7.18
C ALA A 108 -2.19 27.17 7.36
N GLU A 109 -2.96 26.20 6.85
CA GLU A 109 -4.42 26.11 7.02
C GLU A 109 -4.85 26.01 8.50
N ARG A 110 -4.08 25.28 9.32
CA ARG A 110 -4.39 25.04 10.74
C ARG A 110 -3.76 26.06 11.70
N GLY A 111 -2.93 26.99 11.22
CA GLY A 111 -2.18 27.93 12.06
C GLY A 111 -1.11 27.27 12.96
N LEU A 112 -0.56 26.12 12.54
CA LEU A 112 0.40 25.33 13.32
C LEU A 112 1.85 25.70 12.99
N THR A 113 2.69 25.80 14.03
CA THR A 113 4.14 26.05 13.88
C THR A 113 4.96 24.76 13.90
N ALA A 114 4.63 23.84 14.82
CA ALA A 114 5.26 22.53 14.95
C ALA A 114 5.14 21.72 13.65
N ARG A 115 6.20 20.98 13.29
CA ARG A 115 6.19 20.03 12.16
C ARG A 115 5.37 18.79 12.53
N GLN A 116 4.61 18.28 11.56
CA GLN A 116 3.85 17.04 11.70
C GLN A 116 4.72 15.87 12.12
N SER A 117 4.21 15.08 13.05
CA SER A 117 4.74 13.77 13.42
C SER A 117 4.21 12.67 12.51
N PHE A 118 5.00 11.61 12.27
CA PHE A 118 4.57 10.51 11.39
C PHE A 118 5.06 9.11 11.81
N VAL A 119 4.33 8.09 11.37
CA VAL A 119 4.80 6.69 11.34
C VAL A 119 4.55 6.09 9.96
N ASP A 120 5.57 5.51 9.35
CA ASP A 120 5.48 4.77 8.07
C ASP A 120 5.39 3.27 8.31
N LEU A 121 4.29 2.65 7.90
CA LEU A 121 3.94 1.26 8.21
C LEU A 121 4.16 0.37 6.99
N GLY A 122 5.12 -0.55 7.10
CA GLY A 122 5.69 -1.26 5.95
C GLY A 122 6.75 -0.43 5.22
N CYS A 123 7.59 0.30 5.96
CA CYS A 123 8.51 1.30 5.41
C CYS A 123 9.65 0.72 4.54
N GLY A 124 9.80 -0.60 4.46
CA GLY A 124 10.72 -1.28 3.55
C GLY A 124 12.18 -0.81 3.65
N ASN A 125 12.64 -0.06 2.66
CA ASN A 125 14.01 0.47 2.60
C ASN A 125 14.29 1.57 3.65
N GLY A 126 13.26 2.16 4.28
CA GLY A 126 13.39 3.24 5.26
C GLY A 126 13.84 4.60 4.69
N LEU A 127 13.99 4.75 3.37
CA LEU A 127 14.47 5.98 2.74
C LEU A 127 13.49 7.14 2.90
N LEU A 128 12.19 6.89 2.70
CA LEU A 128 11.17 7.92 2.91
C LEU A 128 11.22 8.47 4.35
N VAL A 129 11.35 7.58 5.33
CA VAL A 129 11.54 7.94 6.75
C VAL A 129 12.82 8.75 6.93
N HIS A 130 13.94 8.29 6.37
CA HIS A 130 15.22 9.01 6.44
C HIS A 130 15.13 10.45 5.94
N ILE A 131 14.50 10.66 4.77
CA ILE A 131 14.33 11.99 4.18
C ILE A 131 13.44 12.85 5.07
N LEU A 132 12.25 12.39 5.43
CA LEU A 132 11.29 13.17 6.23
C LEU A 132 11.86 13.56 7.60
N SER A 133 12.54 12.63 8.27
CA SER A 133 13.24 12.91 9.53
C SER A 133 14.40 13.89 9.35
N SER A 134 15.16 13.79 8.25
CA SER A 134 16.26 14.71 7.94
C SER A 134 15.82 16.10 7.47
N GLU A 135 14.57 16.26 7.02
CA GLU A 135 13.90 17.57 6.85
C GLU A 135 13.24 18.09 8.15
N GLY A 136 13.41 17.36 9.26
CA GLY A 136 13.06 17.77 10.62
C GLY A 136 11.68 17.33 11.11
N HIS A 137 10.99 16.43 10.41
CA HIS A 137 9.72 15.88 10.88
C HIS A 137 9.96 14.71 11.87
N PRO A 138 9.44 14.76 13.11
CA PRO A 138 9.63 13.68 14.07
C PRO A 138 8.84 12.45 13.62
N GLY A 139 9.48 11.29 13.53
CA GLY A 139 8.78 10.08 13.11
C GLY A 139 9.67 8.85 13.04
N ARG A 140 9.05 7.72 12.71
CA ARG A 140 9.73 6.43 12.58
C ARG A 140 9.10 5.53 11.51
N GLY A 141 9.87 4.58 11.01
CA GLY A 141 9.39 3.51 10.15
C GLY A 141 9.27 2.20 10.91
N ILE A 142 8.24 1.41 10.60
CA ILE A 142 8.09 0.05 11.10
C ILE A 142 7.98 -0.88 9.89
N ASP A 143 8.86 -1.87 9.80
CA ASP A 143 8.76 -2.94 8.80
C ASP A 143 8.99 -4.29 9.49
N VAL A 144 8.35 -5.34 8.98
CA VAL A 144 8.51 -6.70 9.50
C VAL A 144 9.92 -7.27 9.27
N ARG A 145 10.71 -6.64 8.37
CA ARG A 145 12.06 -7.07 7.98
C ARG A 145 13.02 -5.89 7.82
N ARG A 146 14.12 -5.92 8.57
CA ARG A 146 15.25 -4.99 8.42
C ARG A 146 15.89 -5.13 7.03
N ARG A 147 16.28 -4.00 6.42
CA ARG A 147 17.04 -3.92 5.16
C ARG A 147 18.48 -3.49 5.43
N LYS A 148 19.41 -3.84 4.53
CA LYS A 148 20.85 -3.55 4.72
C LYS A 148 21.11 -2.04 4.73
N ILE A 149 20.37 -1.30 3.92
CA ILE A 149 20.46 0.17 3.87
C ILE A 149 20.13 0.85 5.22
N TRP A 150 19.42 0.17 6.14
CA TRP A 150 19.12 0.75 7.46
C TRP A 150 20.40 1.04 8.27
N ASP A 151 21.47 0.28 8.03
CA ASP A 151 22.76 0.46 8.72
C ASP A 151 23.54 1.69 8.23
N MET A 152 23.09 2.33 7.14
CA MET A 152 23.69 3.54 6.57
C MET A 152 23.05 4.84 7.06
N TYR A 153 21.89 4.78 7.71
CA TYR A 153 21.19 5.97 8.15
C TYR A 153 21.73 6.49 9.49
N GLY A 154 21.75 7.81 9.64
CA GLY A 154 22.16 8.47 10.87
C GLY A 154 21.12 8.35 12.01
N PRO A 155 21.48 8.75 13.24
CA PRO A 155 20.65 8.59 14.43
C PRO A 155 19.33 9.37 14.40
N GLN A 156 19.16 10.31 13.45
CA GLN A 156 17.89 10.98 13.20
C GLN A 156 16.82 10.07 12.58
N THR A 157 17.19 8.89 12.07
CA THR A 157 16.30 7.97 11.34
C THR A 157 15.95 6.79 12.23
N GLN A 158 14.73 6.79 12.77
CA GLN A 158 14.22 5.73 13.63
C GLN A 158 13.53 4.66 12.79
N LEU A 159 14.02 3.42 12.84
CA LEU A 159 13.48 2.28 12.08
C LEU A 159 13.38 1.04 12.98
N GLU A 160 12.20 0.45 13.05
CA GLU A 160 11.84 -0.66 13.95
C GLU A 160 11.56 -1.93 13.13
N GLU A 161 12.24 -3.04 13.45
CA GLU A 161 11.98 -4.34 12.82
C GLU A 161 10.88 -5.11 13.58
N ASP A 162 9.62 -4.73 13.37
CA ASP A 162 8.47 -5.32 14.06
C ASP A 162 7.24 -5.56 13.16
N ALA A 163 6.40 -6.50 13.57
CA ALA A 163 5.23 -6.93 12.84
C ALA A 163 3.99 -6.10 13.20
N VAL A 164 3.59 -5.18 12.30
CA VAL A 164 2.33 -4.44 12.44
C VAL A 164 1.15 -5.42 12.38
N THR A 165 0.44 -5.55 13.50
CA THR A 165 -0.72 -6.45 13.67
C THR A 165 -1.98 -5.62 13.95
N PRO A 166 -3.09 -5.78 13.19
CA PRO A 166 -4.30 -4.97 13.40
C PRO A 166 -5.03 -5.28 14.72
N ASN A 167 -4.55 -4.65 15.79
CA ASN A 167 -5.05 -4.72 17.16
C ASN A 167 -4.66 -3.45 17.93
N ASP A 168 -5.13 -3.33 19.18
CA ASP A 168 -4.95 -2.13 20.00
C ASP A 168 -3.49 -1.86 20.43
N LYS A 169 -2.56 -2.83 20.22
CA LYS A 169 -1.13 -2.67 20.52
C LYS A 169 -0.37 -1.89 19.45
N THR A 170 -0.90 -1.77 18.23
CA THR A 170 -0.30 -0.97 17.14
C THR A 170 -1.09 0.32 16.90
N LEU A 171 -1.37 1.05 17.98
CA LEU A 171 -2.00 2.37 17.93
C LEU A 171 -0.98 3.48 18.21
N PHE A 172 -1.16 4.62 17.56
CA PHE A 172 -0.22 5.73 17.55
C PHE A 172 -0.91 7.04 17.98
N PRO A 173 -1.36 7.16 19.24
CA PRO A 173 -2.26 8.25 19.67
C PRO A 173 -1.63 9.64 19.55
N ASP A 174 -0.32 9.74 19.70
CA ASP A 174 0.46 10.98 19.68
C ASP A 174 1.00 11.33 18.28
N VAL A 175 0.52 10.67 17.22
CA VAL A 175 1.02 10.81 15.84
C VAL A 175 0.01 11.48 14.92
N ASP A 176 0.44 12.52 14.20
CA ASP A 176 -0.40 13.26 13.25
C ASP A 176 -0.75 12.45 12.00
N TRP A 177 0.23 11.71 11.45
CA TRP A 177 0.12 11.04 10.15
C TRP A 177 0.60 9.59 10.15
N LEU A 178 -0.22 8.67 9.65
CA LEU A 178 0.23 7.35 9.23
C LEU A 178 0.48 7.31 7.71
N ILE A 179 1.62 6.76 7.32
CA ILE A 179 2.04 6.59 5.94
C ILE A 179 1.98 5.09 5.61
N GLY A 180 1.48 4.77 4.43
CA GLY A 180 1.60 3.46 3.80
C GLY A 180 2.14 3.62 2.38
N ASN A 181 3.46 3.82 2.26
CA ASN A 181 4.13 3.86 0.97
C ASN A 181 4.32 2.43 0.43
N HIS A 182 3.53 2.02 -0.57
CA HIS A 182 3.60 0.68 -1.15
C HIS A 182 3.48 -0.47 -0.10
N SER A 183 2.71 -0.24 0.96
CA SER A 183 2.64 -1.03 2.20
C SER A 183 1.93 -2.41 2.10
N ASP A 184 1.88 -3.02 0.91
CA ASP A 184 1.33 -4.35 0.63
C ASP A 184 0.05 -4.71 1.42
N GLU A 185 0.08 -5.74 2.28
CA GLU A 185 -1.05 -6.24 3.06
C GLU A 185 -1.60 -5.21 4.07
N LEU A 186 -0.79 -4.24 4.49
CA LEU A 186 -1.19 -3.18 5.43
C LEU A 186 -1.99 -2.06 4.76
N THR A 187 -1.98 -1.96 3.42
CA THR A 187 -2.66 -0.88 2.67
C THR A 187 -4.14 -0.63 3.08
N PRO A 188 -5.02 -1.65 3.18
CA PRO A 188 -6.38 -1.45 3.68
C PRO A 188 -6.44 -1.21 5.21
N TRP A 189 -5.40 -1.57 5.96
CA TRP A 189 -5.33 -1.35 7.40
C TRP A 189 -4.91 0.06 7.80
N ILE A 190 -4.08 0.76 7.02
CA ILE A 190 -3.61 2.13 7.38
C ILE A 190 -4.77 3.09 7.74
N PRO A 191 -5.87 3.19 6.96
CA PRO A 191 -6.99 4.04 7.33
C PRO A 191 -7.68 3.59 8.63
N VAL A 192 -7.72 2.29 8.93
CA VAL A 192 -8.30 1.75 10.18
C VAL A 192 -7.42 2.08 11.38
N ILE A 193 -6.10 1.88 11.26
CA ILE A 193 -5.13 2.17 12.32
C ILE A 193 -5.10 3.68 12.59
N ALA A 194 -5.07 4.52 11.55
CA ALA A 194 -5.16 5.97 11.70
C ALA A 194 -6.48 6.37 12.37
N ALA A 195 -7.58 5.72 11.96
CA ALA A 195 -8.89 6.02 12.53
C ALA A 195 -8.96 5.77 14.04
N ARG A 196 -8.37 4.65 14.51
CA ARG A 196 -8.36 4.20 15.90
C ARG A 196 -7.26 4.79 16.76
N SER A 197 -6.17 5.25 16.16
CA SER A 197 -5.04 5.84 16.89
C SER A 197 -5.45 7.15 17.56
N SER A 198 -6.04 8.08 16.80
CA SER A 198 -6.55 9.34 17.32
C SER A 198 -7.58 9.93 16.36
N TYR A 199 -8.62 10.59 16.87
CA TYR A 199 -9.59 11.32 16.05
C TYR A 199 -8.93 12.33 15.10
N ASN A 200 -7.81 12.93 15.54
CA ASN A 200 -7.04 13.89 14.77
C ASN A 200 -6.01 13.27 13.80
N CYS A 201 -5.65 11.99 13.97
CA CYS A 201 -4.69 11.30 13.12
C CYS A 201 -5.21 11.18 11.68
N ARG A 202 -4.28 11.33 10.72
CA ARG A 202 -4.51 11.38 9.27
C ARG A 202 -3.78 10.22 8.61
N PHE A 203 -4.08 9.96 7.34
CA PHE A 203 -3.35 8.96 6.58
C PHE A 203 -2.99 9.42 5.17
N PHE A 204 -1.86 8.90 4.68
CA PHE A 204 -1.48 8.85 3.29
C PHE A 204 -1.22 7.38 2.92
N VAL A 205 -1.80 6.91 1.81
CA VAL A 205 -1.45 5.59 1.25
C VAL A 205 -1.16 5.68 -0.24
N LEU A 206 -0.16 4.92 -0.70
CA LEU A 206 0.19 4.75 -2.11
C LEU A 206 0.05 3.26 -2.49
N PRO A 207 -1.12 2.81 -2.98
CA PRO A 207 -1.38 1.39 -3.18
C PRO A 207 -0.67 0.79 -4.41
N CYS A 208 0.18 -0.22 -4.21
CA CYS A 208 0.81 -1.01 -5.27
C CYS A 208 0.14 -2.37 -5.53
N CYS A 209 -0.03 -3.15 -4.46
CA CYS A 209 -0.46 -4.56 -4.45
C CYS A 209 -1.92 -4.70 -4.00
N PHE A 210 -2.59 -5.75 -4.48
CA PHE A 210 -4.03 -5.93 -4.36
C PHE A 210 -4.39 -6.84 -3.18
N PHE A 211 -4.50 -6.27 -1.98
CA PHE A 211 -4.83 -6.99 -0.75
C PHE A 211 -6.14 -6.50 -0.12
N ASP A 212 -6.93 -7.45 0.38
CA ASP A 212 -8.07 -7.16 1.25
C ASP A 212 -7.60 -7.17 2.71
N PHE A 213 -8.51 -6.98 3.67
CA PHE A 213 -8.16 -7.13 5.10
C PHE A 213 -7.65 -8.54 5.45
N VAL A 214 -8.00 -9.56 4.66
CA VAL A 214 -7.49 -10.93 4.76
C VAL A 214 -7.18 -11.46 3.35
N GLY A 215 -5.90 -11.62 3.04
CA GLY A 215 -5.46 -12.18 1.76
C GLY A 215 -5.66 -11.24 0.56
N ARG A 216 -5.68 -11.79 -0.65
CA ARG A 216 -5.73 -10.98 -1.88
C ARG A 216 -7.11 -10.39 -2.13
N TYR A 217 -7.15 -9.15 -2.61
CA TYR A 217 -8.36 -8.48 -3.05
C TYR A 217 -8.96 -9.19 -4.25
N SER A 218 -10.18 -9.71 -4.08
CA SER A 218 -10.98 -10.30 -5.15
C SER A 218 -11.79 -9.23 -5.86
N ARG A 219 -11.56 -9.11 -7.17
CA ARG A 219 -12.24 -8.14 -8.05
C ARG A 219 -13.76 -8.39 -8.07
N ARG A 220 -14.54 -7.35 -7.80
CA ARG A 220 -16.01 -7.36 -7.70
C ARG A 220 -16.71 -7.12 -9.05
N GLN A 221 -16.07 -6.44 -10.02
CA GLN A 221 -16.68 -6.12 -11.31
C GLN A 221 -15.71 -6.17 -12.50
N SER A 222 -16.21 -6.41 -13.71
CA SER A 222 -15.37 -6.45 -14.93
C SER A 222 -15.17 -5.10 -15.62
N LYS A 223 -15.91 -4.05 -15.24
CA LYS A 223 -16.05 -2.78 -15.99
C LYS A 223 -14.87 -1.79 -15.85
N LYS A 224 -14.18 -1.76 -14.71
CA LYS A 224 -13.06 -0.82 -14.42
C LYS A 224 -11.73 -1.55 -14.41
N THR A 225 -10.60 -0.88 -14.69
CA THR A 225 -9.28 -1.54 -14.51
C THR A 225 -9.11 -2.06 -13.08
N GLN A 226 -8.41 -3.17 -12.89
CA GLN A 226 -8.17 -3.74 -11.55
C GLN A 226 -7.56 -2.71 -10.58
N TYR A 227 -6.73 -1.80 -11.08
CA TYR A 227 -6.14 -0.74 -10.28
C TYR A 227 -7.16 0.33 -9.86
N ARG A 228 -7.97 0.84 -10.79
CA ARG A 228 -9.04 1.82 -10.47
C ARG A 228 -10.04 1.25 -9.48
N GLU A 229 -10.45 -0.01 -9.66
CA GLU A 229 -11.37 -0.69 -8.76
C GLU A 229 -10.77 -0.91 -7.36
N TYR A 230 -9.47 -1.23 -7.28
CA TYR A 230 -8.77 -1.35 -6.01
C TYR A 230 -8.62 0.00 -5.29
N LEU A 231 -8.33 1.08 -6.01
CA LEU A 231 -8.33 2.44 -5.45
C LEU A 231 -9.73 2.82 -4.95
N ASP A 232 -10.79 2.46 -5.67
CA ASP A 232 -12.17 2.64 -5.21
C ASP A 232 -12.43 1.87 -3.90
N PHE A 233 -11.89 0.65 -3.75
CA PHE A 233 -11.97 -0.12 -2.51
C PHE A 233 -11.20 0.54 -1.35
N ILE A 234 -9.94 0.96 -1.53
CA ILE A 234 -9.20 1.64 -0.46
C ILE A 234 -9.87 2.98 -0.08
N LYS A 235 -10.51 3.64 -1.04
CA LYS A 235 -11.33 4.83 -0.80
C LYS A 235 -12.64 4.52 -0.04
N GLU A 236 -13.31 3.41 -0.37
CA GLU A 236 -14.44 2.85 0.40
C GLU A 236 -14.03 2.59 1.85
N VAL A 237 -12.88 1.94 2.08
CA VAL A 237 -12.32 1.71 3.43
C VAL A 237 -12.11 3.02 4.18
N GLY A 238 -11.46 4.02 3.58
CA GLY A 238 -11.22 5.31 4.22
C GLY A 238 -12.51 6.07 4.55
N PHE A 239 -13.52 6.03 3.66
CA PHE A 239 -14.85 6.59 3.95
C PHE A 239 -15.55 5.85 5.09
N THR A 240 -15.46 4.52 5.16
CA THR A 240 -16.04 3.74 6.27
C THR A 240 -15.30 3.95 7.59
N CYS A 241 -14.01 4.25 7.54
CA CYS A 241 -13.23 4.73 8.69
C CYS A 241 -13.65 6.16 9.12
N GLY A 242 -14.45 6.84 8.30
CA GLY A 242 -15.04 8.14 8.55
C GLY A 242 -14.14 9.32 8.16
N PHE A 243 -13.25 9.14 7.19
CA PHE A 243 -12.42 10.20 6.64
C PHE A 243 -13.04 10.86 5.41
N HIS A 244 -12.79 12.16 5.24
CA HIS A 244 -12.82 12.80 3.93
C HIS A 244 -11.58 12.33 3.14
N VAL A 245 -11.79 11.34 2.25
CA VAL A 245 -10.72 10.76 1.44
C VAL A 245 -10.57 11.49 0.12
N GLU A 246 -9.47 12.21 0.00
CA GLU A 246 -9.02 12.79 -1.26
C GLU A 246 -8.15 11.78 -2.04
N GLU A 247 -8.09 11.97 -3.35
CA GLU A 247 -7.23 11.21 -4.27
C GLU A 247 -6.31 12.21 -4.97
N ASP A 248 -5.07 11.80 -5.25
CA ASP A 248 -4.16 12.54 -6.13
C ASP A 248 -3.24 11.60 -6.93
N CYS A 249 -2.72 12.09 -8.05
CA CYS A 249 -1.77 11.37 -8.90
C CYS A 249 -0.37 11.99 -8.77
N LEU A 250 0.59 11.22 -8.24
CA LEU A 250 1.96 11.66 -7.98
C LEU A 250 2.81 11.72 -9.26
N ARG A 251 3.89 12.52 -9.25
CA ARG A 251 4.89 12.56 -10.33
C ARG A 251 6.07 11.63 -10.01
N ILE A 252 5.81 10.32 -9.99
CA ILE A 252 6.78 9.24 -9.76
C ILE A 252 6.92 8.33 -10.99
N PRO A 253 8.02 7.56 -11.15
CA PRO A 253 8.20 6.65 -12.29
C PRO A 253 7.25 5.44 -12.28
N SER A 254 6.69 5.05 -11.14
CA SER A 254 5.71 3.97 -11.05
C SER A 254 4.41 4.21 -11.85
N THR A 255 3.83 3.11 -12.37
CA THR A 255 2.46 3.10 -12.90
C THR A 255 1.40 3.10 -11.79
N LYS A 256 1.80 2.76 -10.55
CA LYS A 256 0.98 2.74 -9.33
C LYS A 256 1.14 4.05 -8.56
N ARG A 257 0.86 5.17 -9.23
CA ARG A 257 1.14 6.54 -8.76
C ARG A 257 -0.04 7.29 -8.16
N VAL A 258 -1.18 6.63 -7.96
CA VAL A 258 -2.36 7.27 -7.37
C VAL A 258 -2.34 7.03 -5.87
N CYS A 259 -2.29 8.11 -5.10
CA CYS A 259 -2.36 8.10 -3.64
C CYS A 259 -3.76 8.47 -3.14
N LEU A 260 -4.06 8.08 -1.90
CA LEU A 260 -5.28 8.43 -1.18
C LEU A 260 -4.91 9.07 0.16
N VAL A 261 -5.58 10.18 0.49
CA VAL A 261 -5.24 11.05 1.62
C VAL A 261 -6.49 11.29 2.48
N GLY A 262 -6.43 10.93 3.76
CA GLY A 262 -7.50 11.21 4.73
C GLY A 262 -7.15 12.39 5.63
N LYS A 263 -7.65 13.60 5.32
CA LYS A 263 -7.27 14.86 6.01
C LYS A 263 -8.12 15.18 7.26
N SER A 264 -9.40 14.83 7.25
CA SER A 264 -10.39 15.23 8.27
C SER A 264 -11.52 14.20 8.40
N ARG A 265 -12.34 14.33 9.45
CA ARG A 265 -13.44 13.41 9.75
C ARG A 265 -14.77 13.88 9.16
N THR A 266 -15.59 12.94 8.70
CA THR A 266 -16.94 13.18 8.13
C THR A 266 -18.04 13.31 9.19
N TYR A 267 -17.66 13.30 10.47
CA TYR A 267 -18.55 13.26 11.64
C TYR A 267 -17.88 14.01 12.81
N PRO A 268 -18.66 14.57 13.76
CA PRO A 268 -18.11 15.17 14.97
C PRO A 268 -17.61 14.10 15.96
N SER A 269 -16.60 14.44 16.78
CA SER A 269 -15.96 13.53 17.74
C SER A 269 -16.90 12.81 18.70
N SER A 270 -18.04 13.43 19.05
CA SER A 270 -19.11 12.82 19.86
C SER A 270 -19.71 11.55 19.24
N ARG A 271 -19.49 11.28 17.95
CA ARG A 271 -19.96 10.07 17.26
C ARG A 271 -18.89 8.99 17.07
N GLU A 272 -17.66 9.15 17.57
CA GLU A 272 -16.56 8.19 17.36
C GLU A 272 -16.97 6.75 17.69
N ALA A 273 -17.57 6.51 18.86
CA ALA A 273 -17.99 5.16 19.28
C ALA A 273 -18.95 4.49 18.26
N SER A 274 -19.91 5.24 17.72
CA SER A 274 -20.85 4.74 16.70
C SER A 274 -20.19 4.53 15.33
N VAL A 275 -19.17 5.32 15.00
CA VAL A 275 -18.41 5.15 13.76
C VAL A 275 -17.42 3.99 13.88
N ASP A 276 -16.79 3.79 15.04
CA ASP A 276 -15.92 2.63 15.27
C ASP A 276 -16.69 1.31 15.30
N GLU A 277 -17.93 1.30 15.78
CA GLU A 277 -18.79 0.13 15.66
C GLU A 277 -19.06 -0.21 14.17
N LYS A 278 -19.41 0.79 13.36
CA LYS A 278 -19.61 0.61 11.89
C LYS A 278 -18.33 0.16 11.20
N ARG A 279 -17.18 0.74 11.57
CA ARG A 279 -15.83 0.35 11.13
C ARG A 279 -15.56 -1.12 11.44
N THR A 280 -15.86 -1.55 12.67
CA THR A 280 -15.76 -2.94 13.12
C THR A 280 -16.66 -3.89 12.33
N GLN A 281 -17.93 -3.52 12.14
CA GLN A 281 -18.90 -4.31 11.38
C GLN A 281 -18.48 -4.47 9.91
N TYR A 282 -17.99 -3.40 9.29
CA TYR A 282 -17.46 -3.43 7.93
C TYR A 282 -16.23 -4.34 7.81
N ILE A 283 -15.22 -4.17 8.66
CA ILE A 283 -14.01 -5.03 8.65
C ILE A 283 -14.41 -6.51 8.81
N LYS A 284 -15.36 -6.83 9.70
CA LYS A 284 -15.87 -8.19 9.91
C LYS A 284 -16.65 -8.73 8.70
N SER A 285 -17.41 -7.92 7.97
CA SER A 285 -18.16 -8.36 6.78
C SER A 285 -17.27 -8.64 5.57
N ARG A 286 -16.03 -8.12 5.56
CA ARG A 286 -15.03 -8.38 4.51
C ARG A 286 -14.33 -9.74 4.62
N ARG A 287 -14.75 -10.62 5.54
CA ARG A 287 -14.43 -12.05 5.50
C ARG A 287 -15.01 -12.68 4.23
N GLY A 288 -14.25 -12.67 3.13
CA GLY A 288 -14.49 -13.58 2.02
C GLY A 288 -14.44 -15.03 2.50
N CYS A 289 -15.19 -15.93 1.84
CA CYS A 289 -15.18 -17.36 2.18
C CYS A 289 -13.72 -17.86 2.28
N PRO A 290 -13.36 -18.59 3.35
CA PRO A 290 -11.99 -19.05 3.52
C PRO A 290 -11.58 -19.91 2.32
N VAL A 291 -10.56 -19.47 1.60
CA VAL A 291 -9.88 -20.31 0.62
C VAL A 291 -9.17 -21.39 1.41
N SER A 292 -9.78 -22.58 1.47
CA SER A 292 -9.20 -23.74 2.13
C SER A 292 -7.76 -23.97 1.65
N PRO A 293 -6.80 -24.29 2.53
CA PRO A 293 -5.46 -24.65 2.11
C PRO A 293 -5.50 -25.80 1.10
N PRO A 294 -4.71 -25.78 0.02
CA PRO A 294 -4.58 -26.92 -0.86
C PRO A 294 -3.88 -28.05 -0.10
N GLY A 295 -4.61 -29.13 0.19
CA GLY A 295 -4.05 -30.32 0.84
C GLY A 295 -4.46 -30.50 2.31
N ARG A 296 -5.76 -30.72 2.56
CA ARG A 296 -6.18 -31.66 3.60
C ARG A 296 -7.35 -32.47 3.06
N GLU A 297 -7.15 -33.77 2.89
CA GLU A 297 -8.20 -34.68 2.49
C GLU A 297 -9.29 -34.71 3.57
N LEU A 298 -10.54 -34.61 3.14
CA LEU A 298 -11.69 -34.80 4.02
C LEU A 298 -11.83 -36.30 4.30
N SER A 299 -11.46 -36.73 5.50
CA SER A 299 -11.86 -38.05 6.00
C SER A 299 -13.40 -38.11 6.11
N PRO A 300 -14.06 -39.23 5.79
CA PRO A 300 -15.53 -39.30 5.79
C PRO A 300 -16.13 -39.13 7.19
N SER A 301 -17.25 -38.41 7.26
CA SER A 301 -18.04 -38.24 8.49
C SER A 301 -18.59 -39.58 9.00
N PRO A 302 -18.63 -39.84 10.32
CA PRO A 302 -19.46 -40.89 10.89
C PRO A 302 -20.95 -40.54 10.73
N PRO A 303 -21.84 -41.54 10.54
CA PRO A 303 -23.27 -41.31 10.40
C PRO A 303 -23.93 -40.88 11.72
N TRP A 304 -25.04 -40.13 11.60
CA TRP A 304 -25.84 -39.68 12.73
C TRP A 304 -26.46 -40.84 13.52
N VAL A 305 -26.43 -40.72 14.86
CA VAL A 305 -27.30 -41.46 15.78
C VAL A 305 -28.01 -40.45 16.68
N ALA A 306 -29.32 -40.63 16.87
CA ALA A 306 -30.18 -39.66 17.57
C ALA A 306 -30.31 -39.96 19.08
N ALA A 307 -30.62 -38.89 19.82
CA ALA A 307 -31.10 -38.74 21.20
C ALA A 307 -31.40 -39.98 22.08
N GLY A 308 -31.01 -39.90 23.37
CA GLY A 308 -31.38 -40.90 24.40
C GLY A 308 -31.01 -40.56 25.85
N SER A 309 -31.60 -39.49 26.41
CA SER A 309 -31.97 -39.26 27.84
C SER A 309 -31.01 -39.52 29.05
N ALA A 310 -30.95 -38.47 29.90
CA ALA A 310 -31.01 -38.46 31.38
C ALA A 310 -29.82 -38.94 32.25
N GLY A 311 -29.42 -38.09 33.23
CA GLY A 311 -28.51 -38.44 34.33
C GLY A 311 -28.10 -37.25 35.22
N HIS A 312 -28.60 -37.20 36.47
CA HIS A 312 -28.13 -36.34 37.58
C HIS A 312 -27.04 -37.08 38.41
N CYS A 313 -26.28 -36.48 39.35
CA CYS A 313 -26.40 -35.21 40.09
C CYS A 313 -25.01 -34.65 40.49
N ASP A 314 -24.98 -33.41 41.02
CA ASP A 314 -24.10 -32.85 42.09
C ASP A 314 -22.56 -33.05 42.15
N GLY A 315 -21.86 -32.08 42.77
CA GLY A 315 -20.66 -32.41 43.56
C GLY A 315 -19.49 -31.42 43.68
N GLN A 316 -19.65 -30.35 44.48
CA GLN A 316 -18.64 -29.79 45.41
C GLN A 316 -17.41 -28.97 44.95
N GLN A 317 -16.97 -28.13 45.91
CA GLN A 317 -15.90 -27.12 45.88
C GLN A 317 -14.61 -27.62 46.56
N ALA A 318 -13.46 -27.09 46.14
CA ALA A 318 -12.31 -26.68 46.97
C ALA A 318 -11.39 -25.84 46.06
N LEU A 319 -11.12 -24.54 46.26
CA LEU A 319 -10.30 -23.93 47.32
C LEU A 319 -8.96 -24.65 47.55
N ASP A 320 -7.88 -24.05 47.06
CA ASP A 320 -6.73 -23.79 47.94
C ASP A 320 -5.90 -22.59 47.46
N ALA A 321 -5.27 -21.89 48.40
CA ALA A 321 -4.55 -20.63 48.15
C ALA A 321 -3.06 -20.74 48.47
N ARG A 322 -2.21 -19.97 47.78
CA ARG A 322 -0.88 -19.63 48.34
C ARG A 322 -0.40 -18.25 47.95
N VAL A 323 0.16 -17.57 48.95
CA VAL A 323 0.57 -16.16 48.95
C VAL A 323 2.03 -16.00 48.50
N GLY A 324 2.32 -14.91 47.78
CA GLY A 324 3.67 -14.40 47.52
C GLY A 324 3.65 -12.87 47.51
N CYS A 325 4.58 -12.22 48.22
CA CYS A 325 4.46 -10.81 48.63
C CYS A 325 5.21 -9.80 47.76
N VAL A 326 4.53 -8.67 47.51
CA VAL A 326 5.03 -7.27 47.51
C VAL A 326 6.10 -6.85 46.49
N ALA A 327 5.67 -5.95 45.58
CA ALA A 327 6.42 -4.74 45.23
C ALA A 327 5.44 -3.58 44.97
N ARG A 328 5.64 -2.41 45.61
CA ARG A 328 4.80 -1.22 45.41
C ARG A 328 5.17 -0.50 44.11
N ALA A 329 4.20 -0.26 43.24
CA ALA A 329 4.25 0.77 42.22
C ALA A 329 2.93 1.58 42.26
N TRP A 330 3.00 2.90 42.06
CA TRP A 330 1.85 3.79 42.26
C TRP A 330 0.81 3.62 41.15
N ALA A 331 -0.42 3.24 41.53
CA ALA A 331 -1.57 3.23 40.64
C ALA A 331 -2.24 4.62 40.65
N ALA A 332 -2.24 5.29 39.50
CA ALA A 332 -3.24 6.33 39.22
C ALA A 332 -4.45 5.62 38.60
N GLU A 333 -5.61 5.70 39.25
CA GLU A 333 -6.84 5.06 38.77
C GLU A 333 -7.24 5.60 37.39
N ARG A 334 -7.33 4.71 36.41
CA ARG A 334 -8.07 4.95 35.16
C ARG A 334 -9.06 3.81 34.98
N GLY A 335 -10.32 4.17 34.76
CA GLY A 335 -11.44 3.24 34.75
C GLY A 335 -11.26 2.11 33.73
N ALA A 336 -11.50 0.88 34.18
CA ALA A 336 -11.43 -0.30 33.33
C ALA A 336 -12.64 -0.36 32.38
N GLY A 337 -12.46 0.15 31.16
CA GLY A 337 -13.23 -0.33 30.02
C GLY A 337 -12.81 -1.77 29.66
N PRO A 338 -13.67 -2.57 29.02
CA PRO A 338 -13.35 -3.95 28.67
C PRO A 338 -12.21 -3.99 27.64
N GLN A 339 -11.01 -4.40 28.06
CA GLN A 339 -9.88 -4.57 27.15
C GLN A 339 -10.12 -5.79 26.25
N ALA A 340 -10.38 -5.52 24.96
CA ALA A 340 -10.46 -6.54 23.94
C ALA A 340 -9.05 -6.78 23.36
N GLU A 341 -8.17 -7.49 24.09
CA GLU A 341 -6.79 -7.78 23.68
C GLU A 341 -6.62 -8.63 22.39
N GLY A 342 -7.71 -8.89 21.66
CA GLY A 342 -7.74 -9.71 20.45
C GLY A 342 -7.49 -8.93 19.14
N PRO A 343 -7.18 -9.62 18.04
CA PRO A 343 -7.08 -9.01 16.72
C PRO A 343 -8.44 -8.46 16.26
N TRP A 344 -8.44 -7.27 15.67
CA TRP A 344 -9.65 -6.63 15.14
C TRP A 344 -10.36 -7.49 14.09
N LEU A 345 -9.59 -8.27 13.33
CA LEU A 345 -10.09 -9.30 12.43
C LEU A 345 -9.20 -10.56 12.51
N PRO A 346 -9.71 -11.66 13.09
CA PRO A 346 -9.05 -12.96 13.02
C PRO A 346 -8.85 -13.41 11.57
N GLY A 347 -7.64 -13.83 11.23
CA GLY A 347 -7.26 -14.31 9.90
C GLY A 347 -6.23 -13.44 9.19
N PHE A 348 -6.05 -12.17 9.59
CA PHE A 348 -4.85 -11.43 9.19
C PHE A 348 -3.62 -12.01 9.87
N HIS A 349 -2.58 -12.28 9.09
CA HIS A 349 -1.28 -12.72 9.57
C HIS A 349 -0.24 -11.80 8.92
N PRO A 350 0.61 -11.11 9.70
CA PRO A 350 1.78 -10.43 9.15
C PRO A 350 2.65 -11.42 8.36
N ARG A 351 3.43 -10.90 7.41
CA ARG A 351 4.43 -11.71 6.70
C ARG A 351 5.47 -12.25 7.70
N GLU A 352 6.05 -13.41 7.40
CA GLU A 352 7.19 -13.93 8.16
C GLU A 352 8.39 -12.97 7.99
N LYS A 353 9.17 -12.72 9.06
CA LYS A 353 10.38 -11.86 9.00
C LYS A 353 11.38 -12.36 7.93
N ALA A 354 11.43 -13.67 7.71
CA ALA A 354 12.21 -14.32 6.67
C ALA A 354 11.30 -14.87 5.56
N GLU A 355 11.31 -14.24 4.39
CA GLU A 355 10.58 -14.75 3.23
C GLU A 355 11.34 -15.95 2.61
N ARG A 356 10.70 -17.12 2.57
CA ARG A 356 11.22 -18.26 1.79
C ARG A 356 11.17 -17.91 0.30
N VAL A 357 12.35 -17.65 -0.28
CA VAL A 357 12.51 -17.27 -1.69
C VAL A 357 11.90 -18.32 -2.62
N ARG A 358 10.71 -18.01 -3.17
CA ARG A 358 10.06 -18.80 -4.23
C ARG A 358 10.47 -18.27 -5.60
N ASN A 359 11.77 -18.31 -5.89
CA ASN A 359 12.30 -17.83 -7.16
C ASN A 359 12.21 -18.93 -8.23
N CYS A 360 11.31 -18.76 -9.20
CA CYS A 360 11.20 -19.66 -10.34
C CYS A 360 12.46 -19.67 -11.24
N ALA A 361 13.29 -18.62 -11.20
CA ALA A 361 14.55 -18.56 -11.95
C ALA A 361 15.71 -19.34 -11.27
N ALA A 362 15.48 -19.92 -10.09
CA ALA A 362 16.40 -20.84 -9.42
C ALA A 362 15.91 -22.30 -9.45
N LEU A 363 14.89 -22.61 -10.26
CA LEU A 363 14.44 -23.98 -10.48
C LEU A 363 15.47 -24.74 -11.34
N PRO A 364 15.71 -26.04 -11.08
CA PRO A 364 16.54 -26.87 -11.95
C PRO A 364 16.04 -26.84 -13.39
N GLN A 365 16.95 -26.76 -14.36
CA GLN A 365 16.61 -26.70 -15.79
C GLN A 365 15.73 -27.90 -16.20
N ASP A 366 16.09 -29.10 -15.74
CA ASP A 366 15.33 -30.35 -15.99
C ASP A 366 13.85 -30.25 -15.56
N PHE A 367 13.55 -29.51 -14.47
CA PHE A 367 12.19 -29.30 -14.01
C PHE A 367 11.44 -28.31 -14.90
N ILE A 368 12.10 -27.23 -15.33
CA ILE A 368 11.55 -26.27 -16.28
C ILE A 368 11.22 -26.97 -17.61
N ASP A 369 12.16 -27.76 -18.13
CA ASP A 369 12.02 -28.48 -19.39
C ASP A 369 10.90 -29.53 -19.34
N GLN A 370 10.77 -30.28 -18.24
CA GLN A 370 9.63 -31.19 -18.02
C GLN A 370 8.28 -30.45 -18.03
N VAL A 371 8.18 -29.31 -17.35
CA VAL A 371 6.94 -28.52 -17.32
C VAL A 371 6.62 -27.94 -18.69
N VAL A 372 7.63 -27.43 -19.41
CA VAL A 372 7.47 -26.90 -20.78
C VAL A 372 7.02 -28.00 -21.74
N LEU A 373 7.64 -29.18 -21.71
CA LEU A 373 7.23 -30.33 -22.52
C LEU A 373 5.81 -30.79 -22.19
N GLN A 374 5.43 -30.85 -20.91
CA GLN A 374 4.08 -31.23 -20.49
C GLN A 374 3.03 -30.23 -20.99
N VAL A 375 3.29 -28.93 -20.88
CA VAL A 375 2.41 -27.86 -21.41
C VAL A 375 2.36 -27.91 -22.94
N ALA A 376 3.48 -28.09 -23.63
CA ALA A 376 3.54 -28.20 -25.09
C ALA A 376 2.72 -29.40 -25.60
N ASN A 377 2.88 -30.59 -24.98
CA ASN A 377 2.11 -31.78 -25.33
C ASN A 377 0.60 -31.60 -25.15
N LEU A 378 0.18 -30.90 -24.09
CA LEU A 378 -1.23 -30.55 -23.86
C LEU A 378 -1.77 -29.54 -24.89
N LEU A 379 -1.00 -28.50 -25.23
CA LEU A 379 -1.40 -27.48 -26.21
C LEU A 379 -1.42 -27.99 -27.65
N LEU A 380 -0.51 -28.91 -28.01
CA LEU A 380 -0.42 -29.52 -29.34
C LEU A 380 -1.40 -30.69 -29.54
N GLY A 381 -2.25 -30.99 -28.54
CA GLY A 381 -3.27 -32.04 -28.64
C GLY A 381 -2.71 -33.47 -28.67
N GLY A 382 -1.52 -33.68 -28.08
CA GLY A 382 -0.81 -34.95 -28.10
C GLY A 382 -1.59 -36.09 -27.44
N LYS A 383 -2.07 -37.04 -28.24
CA LYS A 383 -2.59 -38.33 -27.74
C LYS A 383 -1.44 -39.34 -27.55
N GLN A 384 -1.41 -39.95 -26.36
CA GLN A 384 -0.55 -41.07 -25.92
C GLN A 384 0.91 -40.67 -25.64
N LEU A 385 1.52 -41.03 -24.50
CA LEU A 385 1.57 -42.39 -23.95
C LEU A 385 1.27 -42.50 -22.43
N ASN A 386 0.60 -43.59 -22.06
CA ASN A 386 0.52 -44.08 -20.67
C ASN A 386 1.69 -45.03 -20.37
N THR A 387 2.24 -45.02 -19.15
CA THR A 387 2.44 -46.24 -18.30
C THR A 387 3.08 -45.94 -16.92
N ARG A 388 2.27 -45.55 -15.92
CA ARG A 388 2.14 -46.28 -14.62
C ARG A 388 1.18 -45.57 -13.64
N SER A 389 -0.01 -46.14 -13.51
CA SER A 389 -0.88 -46.18 -12.33
C SER A 389 -0.74 -45.12 -11.22
N SER A 390 -1.71 -44.22 -11.12
CA SER A 390 -2.52 -44.14 -9.88
C SER A 390 -3.97 -43.70 -10.19
N ARG A 391 -4.94 -44.26 -9.47
CA ARG A 391 -6.38 -44.00 -9.63
C ARG A 391 -6.84 -42.88 -8.70
N ASN A 392 -7.22 -41.70 -9.23
CA ASN A 392 -8.51 -41.06 -8.88
C ASN A 392 -8.81 -39.76 -9.64
N GLY A 393 -10.08 -39.59 -10.04
CA GLY A 393 -10.82 -38.34 -9.85
C GLY A 393 -10.61 -37.13 -10.79
N SER A 394 -11.56 -36.94 -11.72
CA SER A 394 -11.93 -35.66 -12.36
C SER A 394 -10.93 -35.02 -13.36
N LEU A 395 -11.06 -35.43 -14.62
CA LEU A 395 -10.47 -34.72 -15.76
C LEU A 395 -11.25 -33.42 -16.04
N LYS A 396 -10.81 -32.27 -15.51
CA LYS A 396 -11.38 -30.97 -15.90
C LYS A 396 -11.03 -30.67 -17.35
N THR A 397 -12.03 -30.66 -18.23
CA THR A 397 -11.90 -30.28 -19.64
C THR A 397 -11.49 -28.82 -19.75
N TRP A 398 -10.32 -28.58 -20.34
CA TRP A 398 -9.81 -27.25 -20.64
C TRP A 398 -10.46 -26.72 -21.93
N ASN A 399 -11.09 -25.56 -21.87
CA ASN A 399 -11.60 -24.89 -23.07
C ASN A 399 -10.43 -24.31 -23.88
N GLY A 400 -10.02 -25.02 -24.94
CA GLY A 400 -9.10 -24.50 -25.93
C GLY A 400 -9.73 -23.31 -26.67
N GLY A 401 -9.20 -22.12 -26.44
CA GLY A 401 -9.65 -20.90 -27.14
C GLY A 401 -9.53 -21.02 -28.66
N GLY A 402 -10.42 -20.34 -29.38
CA GLY A 402 -10.54 -20.44 -30.83
C GLY A 402 -9.28 -20.03 -31.60
N LYS A 403 -9.05 -20.67 -32.76
CA LYS A 403 -7.96 -20.36 -33.67
C LYS A 403 -8.26 -19.11 -34.50
N LEU A 404 -7.30 -18.19 -34.57
CA LEU A 404 -7.25 -17.11 -35.56
C LEU A 404 -6.25 -17.51 -36.67
N SER A 405 -6.71 -17.56 -37.92
CA SER A 405 -5.82 -17.69 -39.07
C SER A 405 -5.28 -16.33 -39.47
N THR A 406 -3.98 -16.10 -39.29
CA THR A 406 -3.29 -14.93 -39.84
C THR A 406 -2.74 -15.25 -41.23
N THR A 407 -3.43 -14.80 -42.27
CA THR A 407 -2.90 -14.80 -43.65
C THR A 407 -1.80 -13.75 -43.78
N LEU A 408 -0.54 -14.19 -43.74
CA LEU A 408 0.60 -13.39 -44.16
C LEU A 408 0.57 -13.24 -45.69
N GLY A 409 -0.04 -12.17 -46.17
CA GLY A 409 0.11 -11.74 -47.56
C GLY A 409 1.54 -11.26 -47.82
N ARG A 410 2.25 -11.93 -48.72
CA ARG A 410 3.38 -11.32 -49.44
C ARG A 410 2.83 -10.62 -50.67
N GLY A 411 3.12 -9.33 -50.80
CA GLY A 411 2.82 -8.45 -51.93
C GLY A 411 3.60 -7.17 -51.75
#